data_AF-A0A970RQN3-F1
#
_entry.id   AF-A0A970RQN3-F1
#
_cell.length_a   1.000
_cell.length_b   1.000
_cell.length_c   1.000
_cell.angle_alpha   90.00
_cell.angle_beta   90.00
_cell.angle_gamma   90.00
#
_symmetry.space_group_name_H-M   'P 1'
#
loop_
_entity.id
_entity.type
_entity.pdbx_description
1 polymer ?
#
loop_
_entity_poly.entity_id
_entity_poly.type
_entity_poly.pdbx_seq_one_letter_code
_entity_poly.pdbx_strand_id
1 'polypeptide(L)'
;MEKTSPKLGRKKLIMIIVAAVLVLAIVGVMLYLFVPVKIAVDIDSVRYVGTDVVVRDAADGQHKEIFKSDGNGGISDKPFKILAFTDTHFDTYKKKGSFTVKYMLENIYMEKPDLVVFAGDVVTSATNRARAKQLAEVMEKLGVYWAAVLGNHEGDNIRSISRKEFVELYASYPHCLISAEEKFTSGGEKVWGNGNTQIDILAADGSIAQTLFFIDSGNEISDEDAKAFGVEKGSYDYVKPSQIKWYSERVATLPEGTRSTMFLHIPFPEYADALNDVPRKVDGTFDYGAVSENGTKALFGGALEGVASPKYNSGLFDAILEGGSTKTVVCGHDHINDFRIVYKGVTLCYNRASGYSSYNAYSKNKARELGQGATVYTVNADGSIEFTDILNRERFDVSEAYKLYK
;
A
#
# COMPACT_ATOMS: atom_id res chain seq x y z
N MET A 1 2.50 -45.36 66.31
CA MET A 1 2.68 -45.28 64.85
C MET A 1 2.70 -43.80 64.48
N GLU A 2 3.88 -43.19 64.41
CA GLU A 2 4.02 -41.79 63.99
C GLU A 2 4.83 -41.79 62.69
N LYS A 3 4.13 -41.64 61.56
CA LYS A 3 4.73 -41.60 60.23
C LYS A 3 5.40 -40.24 60.04
N THR A 4 6.72 -40.20 60.09
CA THR A 4 7.51 -39.01 59.73
C THR A 4 7.44 -38.77 58.22
N SER A 5 6.83 -37.65 57.83
CA SER A 5 6.79 -37.17 56.45
C SER A 5 8.20 -36.85 55.94
N PRO A 6 8.59 -37.28 54.72
CA PRO A 6 9.91 -36.98 54.19
C PRO A 6 9.99 -35.48 53.85
N LYS A 7 10.84 -34.75 54.58
CA LYS A 7 11.15 -33.33 54.28
C LYS A 7 11.83 -33.24 52.92
N LEU A 8 11.18 -32.58 51.97
CA LEU A 8 11.71 -32.34 50.64
C LEU A 8 13.02 -31.51 50.73
N GLY A 9 14.13 -32.06 50.25
CA GLY A 9 15.43 -31.39 50.32
C GLY A 9 15.42 -30.05 49.57
N ARG A 10 16.02 -29.01 50.17
CA ARG A 10 16.04 -27.61 49.67
C ARG A 10 16.36 -27.48 48.18
N LYS A 11 17.26 -28.31 47.64
CA LYS A 11 17.60 -28.35 46.20
C LYS A 11 16.46 -28.85 45.31
N LYS A 12 15.72 -29.89 45.73
CA LYS A 12 14.52 -30.38 45.02
C LYS A 12 13.40 -29.35 45.03
N LEU A 13 13.20 -28.66 46.16
CA LEU A 13 12.21 -27.60 46.27
C LEU A 13 12.52 -26.43 45.32
N ILE A 14 13.78 -25.99 45.26
CA ILE A 14 14.21 -24.93 44.32
C ILE A 14 14.00 -25.36 42.86
N MET A 15 14.35 -26.59 42.49
CA MET A 15 14.12 -27.10 41.12
C MET A 15 12.64 -27.10 40.73
N ILE A 16 11.74 -27.50 41.64
CA ILE A 16 10.30 -27.51 41.37
C ILE A 16 9.77 -26.08 41.19
N ILE A 17 10.22 -25.14 42.01
CA ILE A 17 9.83 -23.72 41.88
C ILE A 17 10.31 -23.15 40.55
N VAL A 18 11.57 -23.39 40.17
CA VAL A 18 12.13 -22.91 38.88
C VAL A 18 11.37 -23.51 37.70
N ALA A 19 11.08 -24.82 37.72
CA ALA A 19 10.30 -25.47 36.68
C ALA A 19 8.86 -24.90 36.59
N ALA A 20 8.21 -24.67 37.73
CA ALA A 20 6.87 -24.07 37.76
C ALA A 20 6.86 -22.63 37.21
N VAL A 21 7.87 -21.82 37.53
CA VAL A 21 8.02 -20.46 36.99
C VAL A 21 8.25 -20.48 35.48
N LEU A 22 9.09 -21.40 34.97
CA LEU A 22 9.32 -21.58 33.54
C LEU A 22 8.05 -22.00 32.81
N VAL A 23 7.30 -22.96 33.35
CA VAL A 23 6.01 -23.38 32.77
C VAL A 23 5.01 -22.23 32.77
N LEU A 24 4.89 -21.47 33.87
CA LEU A 24 4.02 -20.29 33.93
C LEU A 24 4.46 -19.19 32.96
N ALA A 25 5.76 -18.97 32.77
CA ALA A 25 6.27 -18.02 31.79
C ALA A 25 5.96 -18.47 30.36
N ILE A 26 6.16 -19.76 30.04
CA ILE A 26 5.82 -20.33 28.73
C ILE A 26 4.32 -20.26 28.47
N VAL A 27 3.49 -20.62 29.45
CA VAL A 27 2.02 -20.52 29.37
C VAL A 27 1.60 -19.07 29.24
N GLY A 28 2.21 -18.13 29.97
CA GLY A 28 1.95 -16.70 29.86
C GLY A 28 2.30 -16.14 28.48
N VAL A 29 3.44 -16.55 27.91
CA VAL A 29 3.86 -16.19 26.55
C VAL A 29 2.92 -16.82 25.52
N MET A 30 2.56 -18.10 25.67
CA MET A 30 1.59 -18.75 24.77
C MET A 30 0.22 -18.06 24.87
N LEU A 31 -0.31 -17.82 26.07
CA LEU A 31 -1.56 -17.09 26.25
C LEU A 31 -1.50 -15.71 25.62
N TYR A 32 -0.40 -14.96 25.79
CA TYR A 32 -0.17 -13.66 25.15
C TYR A 32 -0.18 -13.75 23.62
N LEU A 33 0.48 -14.77 23.04
CA LEU A 33 0.47 -15.04 21.60
C LEU A 33 -0.93 -15.42 21.07
N PHE A 34 -1.79 -15.97 21.92
CA PHE A 34 -3.16 -16.37 21.59
C PHE A 34 -4.24 -15.39 22.06
N VAL A 35 -3.89 -14.26 22.71
CA VAL A 35 -4.87 -13.20 22.99
C VAL A 35 -5.29 -12.61 21.65
N PRO A 36 -6.58 -12.66 21.28
CA PRO A 36 -7.04 -12.05 20.04
C PRO A 36 -6.91 -10.53 20.16
N VAL A 37 -5.82 -9.99 19.62
CA VAL A 37 -5.70 -8.55 19.42
C VAL A 37 -6.49 -8.25 18.14
N LYS A 38 -7.76 -7.93 18.30
CA LYS A 38 -8.63 -7.59 17.17
C LYS A 38 -8.34 -6.18 16.68
N ILE A 39 -8.44 -5.94 15.37
CA ILE A 39 -8.70 -4.58 14.87
C ILE A 39 -9.99 -4.14 15.57
N ALA A 40 -10.03 -2.88 16.02
CA ALA A 40 -11.21 -2.33 16.68
C ALA A 40 -12.32 -2.07 15.64
N VAL A 41 -12.79 -3.16 15.04
CA VAL A 41 -13.83 -3.25 14.03
C VAL A 41 -14.67 -4.46 14.39
N ASP A 42 -15.95 -4.23 14.52
CA ASP A 42 -16.93 -5.29 14.56
C ASP A 42 -17.20 -5.73 13.10
N ILE A 43 -16.57 -6.83 12.68
CA ILE A 43 -16.66 -7.34 11.30
C ILE A 43 -18.12 -7.64 10.92
N ASP A 44 -18.96 -8.06 11.89
CA ASP A 44 -20.36 -8.37 11.63
C ASP A 44 -21.20 -7.11 11.38
N SER A 45 -20.69 -5.93 11.77
CA SER A 45 -21.31 -4.64 11.48
C SER A 45 -20.91 -4.05 10.11
N VAL A 46 -19.96 -4.67 9.40
CA VAL A 46 -19.51 -4.20 8.07
C VAL A 46 -20.65 -4.39 7.08
N ARG A 47 -21.06 -3.29 6.44
CA ARG A 47 -22.15 -3.29 5.46
C ARG A 47 -21.64 -3.79 4.12
N TYR A 48 -22.39 -4.68 3.49
CA TYR A 48 -22.13 -5.06 2.11
C TYR A 48 -22.30 -3.85 1.18
N VAL A 49 -21.32 -3.63 0.31
CA VAL A 49 -21.33 -2.61 -0.74
C VAL A 49 -21.59 -3.28 -2.09
N GLY A 50 -20.86 -4.36 -2.36
CA GLY A 50 -20.89 -5.07 -3.64
C GLY A 50 -20.22 -4.30 -4.77
N THR A 51 -20.12 -4.96 -5.92
CA THR A 51 -19.60 -4.35 -7.14
C THR A 51 -20.28 -4.98 -8.37
N ASP A 52 -20.49 -4.18 -9.42
CA ASP A 52 -20.92 -4.64 -10.74
C ASP A 52 -19.73 -5.01 -11.63
N VAL A 53 -18.54 -5.03 -11.05
CA VAL A 53 -17.29 -5.37 -11.72
C VAL A 53 -17.18 -6.87 -11.96
N VAL A 54 -16.69 -7.20 -13.14
CA VAL A 54 -16.30 -8.55 -13.55
C VAL A 54 -14.78 -8.61 -13.65
N VAL A 55 -14.21 -9.69 -13.13
CA VAL A 55 -12.78 -10.00 -13.23
C VAL A 55 -12.61 -11.31 -13.97
N ARG A 56 -11.66 -11.36 -14.90
CA ARG A 56 -11.27 -12.59 -15.60
C ARG A 56 -9.77 -12.64 -15.84
N ASP A 57 -9.26 -13.83 -16.13
CA ASP A 57 -7.90 -13.98 -16.65
C ASP A 57 -7.81 -13.43 -18.07
N ALA A 58 -6.73 -12.72 -18.36
CA ALA A 58 -6.38 -12.34 -19.72
C ALA A 58 -6.09 -13.58 -20.57
N ALA A 59 -6.19 -13.45 -21.89
CA ALA A 59 -6.02 -14.57 -22.82
C ALA A 59 -4.64 -15.25 -22.74
N ASP A 60 -3.61 -14.51 -22.33
CA ASP A 60 -2.25 -15.04 -22.13
C ASP A 60 -2.04 -15.72 -20.77
N GLY A 61 -3.02 -15.61 -19.86
CA GLY A 61 -2.97 -16.16 -18.51
C GLY A 61 -1.97 -15.47 -17.57
N GLN A 62 -1.40 -14.32 -17.94
CA GLN A 62 -0.34 -13.67 -17.14
C GLN A 62 -0.84 -12.61 -16.16
N HIS A 63 -2.05 -12.09 -16.40
CA HIS A 63 -2.64 -10.96 -15.68
C HIS A 63 -4.17 -11.03 -15.68
N LYS A 64 -4.80 -10.16 -14.88
CA LYS A 64 -6.27 -10.05 -14.81
C LYS A 64 -6.77 -8.91 -15.67
N GLU A 65 -7.94 -9.10 -16.26
CA GLU A 65 -8.76 -8.05 -16.87
C GLU A 65 -9.93 -7.74 -15.94
N ILE A 66 -10.25 -6.46 -15.76
CA ILE A 66 -11.30 -5.96 -14.87
C ILE A 66 -12.16 -4.93 -15.59
N PHE A 67 -13.47 -5.00 -15.43
CA PHE A 67 -14.37 -4.05 -16.07
C PHE A 67 -15.74 -3.98 -15.39
N LYS A 68 -16.45 -2.87 -15.57
CA LYS A 68 -17.82 -2.70 -15.06
C LYS A 68 -18.81 -3.38 -16.00
N SER A 69 -19.71 -4.21 -15.48
CA SER A 69 -20.78 -4.79 -16.30
C SER A 69 -21.85 -3.74 -16.63
N ASP A 70 -22.40 -3.82 -17.83
CA ASP A 70 -23.61 -3.07 -18.21
C ASP A 70 -24.92 -3.73 -17.75
N GLY A 71 -24.85 -4.92 -17.12
CA GLY A 71 -25.99 -5.72 -16.70
C GLY A 71 -26.62 -6.60 -17.80
N ASN A 72 -26.14 -6.52 -19.03
CA ASN A 72 -26.65 -7.25 -20.21
C ASN A 72 -25.60 -8.16 -20.86
N GLY A 73 -24.52 -8.46 -20.13
CA GLY A 73 -23.40 -9.29 -20.62
C GLY A 73 -22.32 -8.51 -21.37
N GLY A 74 -22.42 -7.18 -21.44
CA GLY A 74 -21.42 -6.28 -22.01
C GLY A 74 -20.63 -5.51 -20.95
N ILE A 75 -19.80 -4.59 -21.43
CA ILE A 75 -18.96 -3.69 -20.61
C ILE A 75 -19.59 -2.29 -20.61
N SER A 76 -19.71 -1.68 -19.43
CA SER A 76 -20.26 -0.34 -19.27
C SER A 76 -19.27 0.73 -19.77
N ASP A 77 -19.83 1.80 -20.33
CA ASP A 77 -19.13 3.04 -20.72
C ASP A 77 -18.90 4.02 -19.55
N LYS A 78 -19.38 3.68 -18.35
CA LYS A 78 -19.21 4.53 -17.17
C LYS A 78 -17.74 4.54 -16.74
N PRO A 79 -17.24 5.68 -16.23
CA PRO A 79 -15.89 5.73 -15.68
C PRO A 79 -15.67 4.70 -14.58
N PHE A 80 -14.45 4.15 -14.54
CA PHE A 80 -14.02 3.18 -13.55
C PHE A 80 -13.38 3.91 -12.36
N LYS A 81 -13.91 3.70 -11.16
CA LYS A 81 -13.51 4.39 -9.93
C LYS A 81 -12.61 3.52 -9.07
N ILE A 82 -11.38 3.97 -8.86
CA ILE A 82 -10.44 3.39 -7.91
C ILE A 82 -10.39 4.27 -6.65
N LEU A 83 -10.58 3.69 -5.47
CA LEU A 83 -10.36 4.39 -4.20
C LEU A 83 -9.07 3.86 -3.57
N ALA A 84 -8.05 4.70 -3.45
CA ALA A 84 -6.77 4.30 -2.89
C ALA A 84 -6.53 4.83 -1.48
N PHE A 85 -6.00 3.96 -0.64
CA PHE A 85 -5.52 4.24 0.70
C PHE A 85 -4.03 3.93 0.77
N THR A 86 -3.30 4.60 1.64
CA THR A 86 -1.89 4.31 1.92
C THR A 86 -1.58 4.58 3.37
N ASP A 87 -0.57 3.90 3.90
CA ASP A 87 -0.04 4.19 5.22
C ASP A 87 -1.15 4.17 6.28
N THR A 88 -2.05 3.18 6.20
CA THR A 88 -3.15 3.05 7.16
C THR A 88 -2.64 2.64 8.54
N HIS A 89 -1.51 1.94 8.59
CA HIS A 89 -0.84 1.53 9.82
C HIS A 89 -1.83 0.87 10.80
N PHE A 90 -2.61 -0.09 10.28
CA PHE A 90 -3.52 -0.85 11.12
C PHE A 90 -2.69 -1.58 12.17
N ASP A 91 -3.00 -1.28 13.44
CA ASP A 91 -2.41 -1.87 14.65
C ASP A 91 -1.17 -1.19 15.30
N THR A 92 -0.76 0.03 14.89
CA THR A 92 0.26 0.79 15.67
C THR A 92 -0.29 1.35 16.98
N TYR A 93 -1.52 1.88 16.99
CA TYR A 93 -2.16 2.45 18.19
C TYR A 93 -3.66 2.16 18.22
N LYS A 94 -4.13 1.33 19.15
CA LYS A 94 -5.52 0.82 19.20
C LYS A 94 -6.61 1.88 18.94
N LYS A 95 -6.57 3.03 19.62
CA LYS A 95 -7.56 4.12 19.45
C LYS A 95 -7.41 4.91 18.15
N LYS A 96 -6.19 5.12 17.66
CA LYS A 96 -5.98 5.83 16.39
C LYS A 96 -6.34 4.91 15.21
N GLY A 97 -5.94 3.65 15.30
CA GLY A 97 -6.30 2.60 14.34
C GLY A 97 -7.81 2.42 14.18
N SER A 98 -8.62 2.53 15.25
CA SER A 98 -10.08 2.49 15.11
C SER A 98 -10.64 3.63 14.26
N PHE A 99 -10.05 4.83 14.33
CA PHE A 99 -10.44 5.94 13.47
C PHE A 99 -10.02 5.71 12.02
N THR A 100 -8.82 5.18 11.79
CA THR A 100 -8.40 4.80 10.43
C THR A 100 -9.42 3.85 9.81
N VAL A 101 -9.79 2.77 10.50
CA VAL A 101 -10.70 1.79 9.90
C VAL A 101 -12.11 2.35 9.75
N LYS A 102 -12.60 3.10 10.75
CA LYS A 102 -13.90 3.77 10.66
C LYS A 102 -13.99 4.62 9.39
N TYR A 103 -13.04 5.52 9.17
CA TYR A 103 -13.09 6.42 8.02
C TYR A 103 -12.76 5.74 6.69
N MET A 104 -11.94 4.68 6.68
CA MET A 104 -11.78 3.82 5.51
C MET A 104 -13.13 3.21 5.10
N LEU A 105 -13.85 2.60 6.05
CA LEU A 105 -15.17 2.01 5.80
C LEU A 105 -16.17 3.05 5.32
N GLU A 106 -16.28 4.20 6.00
CA GLU A 106 -17.20 5.27 5.58
C GLU A 106 -16.87 5.83 4.19
N ASN A 107 -15.60 5.99 3.85
CA ASN A 107 -15.21 6.40 2.49
C ASN A 107 -15.60 5.33 1.46
N ILE A 108 -15.39 4.04 1.73
CA ILE A 108 -15.83 2.96 0.83
C ILE A 108 -17.36 2.96 0.68
N TYR A 109 -18.12 3.13 1.77
CA TYR A 109 -19.58 3.18 1.74
C TYR A 109 -20.14 4.35 0.91
N MET A 110 -19.49 5.51 0.99
CA MET A 110 -19.91 6.70 0.24
C MET A 110 -19.46 6.65 -1.21
N GLU A 111 -18.21 6.25 -1.47
CA GLU A 111 -17.65 6.27 -2.81
C GLU A 111 -18.13 5.14 -3.69
N LYS A 112 -18.44 3.97 -3.09
CA LYS A 112 -18.79 2.72 -3.79
C LYS A 112 -17.83 2.45 -4.96
N PRO A 113 -16.52 2.28 -4.67
CA PRO A 113 -15.52 2.15 -5.70
C PRO A 113 -15.64 0.81 -6.45
N ASP A 114 -15.17 0.81 -7.69
CA ASP A 114 -15.07 -0.39 -8.53
C ASP A 114 -13.84 -1.24 -8.11
N LEU A 115 -12.78 -0.57 -7.64
CA LEU A 115 -11.58 -1.18 -7.08
C LEU A 115 -11.08 -0.39 -5.87
N VAL A 116 -10.70 -1.08 -4.80
CA VAL A 116 -9.93 -0.48 -3.70
C VAL A 116 -8.44 -0.79 -3.88
N VAL A 117 -7.58 0.21 -3.75
CA VAL A 117 -6.11 0.01 -3.80
C VAL A 117 -5.50 0.37 -2.46
N PHE A 118 -4.60 -0.48 -1.96
CA PHE A 118 -3.76 -0.17 -0.82
C PHE A 118 -2.30 0.02 -1.25
N ALA A 119 -1.80 1.25 -1.21
CA ALA A 119 -0.47 1.62 -1.70
C ALA A 119 0.66 1.39 -0.66
N GLY A 120 0.56 0.33 0.15
CA GLY A 120 1.57 -0.08 1.13
C GLY A 120 1.41 0.50 2.54
N ASP A 121 2.19 -0.05 3.47
CA ASP A 121 2.17 0.21 4.92
C ASP A 121 0.75 0.18 5.51
N VAL A 122 0.03 -0.85 5.08
CA VAL A 122 -1.35 -1.10 5.42
C VAL A 122 -1.45 -1.59 6.86
N VAL A 123 -0.57 -2.53 7.22
CA VAL A 123 -0.53 -3.22 8.50
C VAL A 123 0.84 -3.06 9.12
N THR A 124 0.91 -2.48 10.32
CA THR A 124 2.18 -2.25 11.01
C THR A 124 2.06 -2.66 12.48
N SER A 125 2.46 -3.90 12.79
CA SER A 125 2.31 -4.44 14.14
C SER A 125 3.14 -5.69 14.48
N ALA A 126 3.24 -5.98 15.78
CA ALA A 126 3.69 -7.28 16.24
C ALA A 126 2.77 -8.45 15.81
N THR A 127 1.54 -8.16 15.37
CA THR A 127 0.50 -9.14 14.99
C THR A 127 0.13 -9.12 13.51
N ASN A 128 1.09 -8.75 12.65
CA ASN A 128 0.93 -8.56 11.20
C ASN A 128 0.03 -9.59 10.52
N ARG A 129 0.25 -10.90 10.76
CA ARG A 129 -0.58 -11.97 10.15
C ARG A 129 -2.06 -11.86 10.49
N ALA A 130 -2.39 -11.63 11.75
CA ALA A 130 -3.77 -11.55 12.20
C ALA A 130 -4.47 -10.32 11.61
N ARG A 131 -3.74 -9.21 11.47
CA ARG A 131 -4.27 -7.96 10.91
C ARG A 131 -4.47 -8.00 9.41
N ALA A 132 -3.53 -8.59 8.70
CA ALA A 132 -3.68 -8.90 7.29
C ALA A 132 -4.95 -9.73 7.06
N LYS A 133 -5.12 -10.80 7.84
CA LYS A 133 -6.31 -11.65 7.76
C LYS A 133 -7.59 -10.85 8.00
N GLN A 134 -7.64 -10.03 9.06
CA GLN A 134 -8.81 -9.23 9.40
C GLN A 134 -9.14 -8.18 8.35
N LEU A 135 -8.14 -7.52 7.75
CA LEU A 135 -8.38 -6.60 6.64
C LEU A 135 -9.01 -7.32 5.46
N ALA A 136 -8.47 -8.48 5.08
CA ALA A 136 -9.02 -9.27 3.99
C ALA A 136 -10.46 -9.72 4.29
N GLU A 137 -10.75 -10.20 5.51
CA GLU A 137 -12.11 -10.53 5.96
C GLU A 137 -13.07 -9.31 5.87
N VAL A 138 -12.60 -8.10 6.20
CA VAL A 138 -13.38 -6.86 6.03
C VAL A 138 -13.67 -6.58 4.56
N MET A 139 -12.67 -6.72 3.68
CA MET A 139 -12.85 -6.49 2.24
C MET A 139 -13.81 -7.51 1.62
N GLU A 140 -13.75 -8.77 2.04
CA GLU A 140 -14.73 -9.79 1.63
C GLU A 140 -16.14 -9.46 2.10
N LYS A 141 -16.31 -8.91 3.31
CA LYS A 141 -17.62 -8.46 3.80
C LYS A 141 -18.16 -7.26 3.03
N LEU A 142 -17.28 -6.35 2.61
CA LEU A 142 -17.64 -5.24 1.72
C LEU A 142 -18.08 -5.75 0.33
N GLY A 143 -17.50 -6.86 -0.14
CA GLY A 143 -17.79 -7.42 -1.46
C GLY A 143 -17.26 -6.57 -2.61
N VAL A 144 -16.10 -5.94 -2.41
CA VAL A 144 -15.45 -5.05 -3.37
C VAL A 144 -14.07 -5.61 -3.71
N TYR A 145 -13.73 -5.61 -4.99
CA TYR A 145 -12.39 -6.02 -5.43
C TYR A 145 -11.32 -5.08 -4.90
N TRP A 146 -10.15 -5.63 -4.58
CA TRP A 146 -9.05 -4.84 -4.05
C TRP A 146 -7.69 -5.39 -4.45
N ALA A 147 -6.71 -4.49 -4.54
CA ALA A 147 -5.31 -4.80 -4.79
C ALA A 147 -4.42 -4.07 -3.78
N ALA A 148 -3.19 -4.55 -3.62
CA ALA A 148 -2.22 -3.93 -2.73
C ALA A 148 -0.81 -4.03 -3.29
N VAL A 149 0.03 -3.04 -2.97
CA VAL A 149 1.49 -3.20 -2.95
C VAL A 149 1.96 -3.34 -1.50
N LEU A 150 3.09 -4.01 -1.31
CA LEU A 150 3.74 -4.09 -0.01
C LEU A 150 4.55 -2.81 0.23
N GLY A 151 4.38 -2.22 1.40
CA GLY A 151 5.28 -1.21 1.94
C GLY A 151 6.45 -1.80 2.70
N ASN A 152 7.26 -0.95 3.33
CA ASN A 152 8.43 -1.38 4.09
C ASN A 152 8.04 -2.10 5.39
N HIS A 153 6.87 -1.82 5.96
CA HIS A 153 6.40 -2.50 7.17
C HIS A 153 5.73 -3.85 6.90
N GLU A 154 5.27 -4.13 5.68
CA GLU A 154 4.77 -5.47 5.36
C GLU A 154 5.91 -6.50 5.42
N GLY A 155 5.84 -7.39 6.41
CA GLY A 155 6.82 -8.46 6.61
C GLY A 155 8.08 -8.05 7.39
N ASP A 156 8.10 -6.84 7.97
CA ASP A 156 9.20 -6.37 8.84
C ASP A 156 9.37 -7.23 10.10
N ASN A 157 8.27 -7.75 10.64
CA ASN A 157 8.25 -8.76 11.68
C ASN A 157 8.11 -10.17 11.09
N ILE A 158 9.23 -10.69 10.58
CA ILE A 158 9.32 -12.02 9.96
C ILE A 158 8.85 -13.16 10.89
N ARG A 159 8.87 -12.98 12.21
CA ARG A 159 8.35 -13.96 13.17
C ARG A 159 6.83 -14.07 13.15
N SER A 160 6.13 -13.05 12.66
CA SER A 160 4.68 -13.05 12.48
C SER A 160 4.28 -13.62 11.11
N ILE A 161 4.86 -13.05 10.05
CA ILE A 161 4.55 -13.37 8.65
C ILE A 161 5.63 -12.76 7.73
N SER A 162 6.10 -13.53 6.76
CA SER A 162 7.02 -13.03 5.73
C SER A 162 6.29 -12.24 4.64
N ARG A 163 7.03 -11.43 3.86
CA ARG A 163 6.48 -10.74 2.68
C ARG A 163 5.77 -11.69 1.70
N LYS A 164 6.38 -12.86 1.47
CA LYS A 164 5.81 -13.91 0.60
C LYS A 164 4.49 -14.43 1.17
N GLU A 165 4.48 -14.84 2.44
CA GLU A 165 3.28 -15.34 3.09
C GLU A 165 2.18 -14.27 3.22
N PHE A 166 2.56 -12.98 3.30
CA PHE A 166 1.63 -11.85 3.25
C PHE A 166 0.84 -11.83 1.93
N VAL A 167 1.56 -11.94 0.82
CA VAL A 167 0.95 -11.97 -0.52
C VAL A 167 0.13 -13.25 -0.71
N GLU A 168 0.64 -14.41 -0.29
CA GLU A 168 -0.09 -15.67 -0.34
C GLU A 168 -1.39 -15.61 0.48
N LEU A 169 -1.35 -14.99 1.67
CA LEU A 169 -2.54 -14.79 2.49
C LEU A 169 -3.55 -13.89 1.79
N TYR A 170 -3.15 -12.74 1.28
CA TYR A 170 -4.05 -11.82 0.57
C TYR A 170 -4.63 -12.45 -0.70
N ALA A 171 -3.80 -13.06 -1.54
CA ALA A 171 -4.23 -13.72 -2.77
C ALA A 171 -5.16 -14.92 -2.54
N SER A 172 -5.24 -15.46 -1.32
CA SER A 172 -6.20 -16.53 -0.99
C SER A 172 -7.65 -16.05 -0.90
N TYR A 173 -7.90 -14.74 -0.89
CA TYR A 173 -9.23 -14.16 -0.78
C TYR A 173 -9.83 -13.82 -2.17
N PRO A 174 -11.09 -14.21 -2.46
CA PRO A 174 -11.69 -14.08 -3.79
C PRO A 174 -11.72 -12.67 -4.38
N HIS A 175 -11.88 -11.63 -3.56
CA HIS A 175 -11.91 -10.24 -4.04
C HIS A 175 -10.52 -9.60 -4.07
N CYS A 176 -9.45 -10.28 -3.62
CA CYS A 176 -8.10 -9.75 -3.71
C CYS A 176 -7.47 -10.09 -5.07
N LEU A 177 -6.95 -9.07 -5.75
CA LEU A 177 -6.37 -9.18 -7.09
C LEU A 177 -4.84 -9.24 -7.09
N ILE A 178 -4.21 -9.25 -5.92
CA ILE A 178 -2.74 -9.38 -5.83
C ILE A 178 -2.30 -10.77 -6.32
N SER A 179 -1.24 -10.81 -7.13
CA SER A 179 -0.68 -12.06 -7.65
C SER A 179 0.35 -12.67 -6.69
N ALA A 180 0.07 -13.86 -6.16
CA ALA A 180 1.06 -14.66 -5.43
C ALA A 180 1.98 -15.50 -6.34
N GLU A 181 1.74 -15.49 -7.66
CA GLU A 181 2.54 -16.25 -8.61
C GLU A 181 3.94 -15.67 -8.77
N GLU A 182 4.91 -16.56 -8.93
CA GLU A 182 6.26 -16.18 -9.34
C GLU A 182 6.22 -15.71 -10.80
N LYS A 183 6.72 -14.50 -11.04
CA LYS A 183 6.83 -13.95 -12.40
C LYS A 183 8.24 -14.22 -12.93
N PHE A 184 8.34 -14.36 -14.24
CA PHE A 184 9.59 -14.58 -14.95
C PHE A 184 9.67 -13.61 -16.13
N THR A 185 10.88 -13.13 -16.42
CA THR A 185 11.14 -12.38 -17.67
C THR A 185 11.11 -13.33 -18.85
N SER A 186 11.04 -12.79 -20.07
CA SER A 186 11.12 -13.57 -21.32
C SER A 186 12.40 -14.44 -21.41
N GLY A 187 13.46 -14.06 -20.70
CA GLY A 187 14.72 -14.81 -20.60
C GLY A 187 14.75 -15.90 -19.53
N GLY A 188 13.62 -16.18 -18.85
CA GLY A 188 13.53 -17.18 -17.79
C GLY A 188 14.13 -16.76 -16.44
N GLU A 189 14.52 -15.50 -16.30
CA GLU A 189 14.97 -14.94 -15.02
C GLU A 189 13.77 -14.72 -14.10
N LYS A 190 13.86 -15.21 -12.85
CA LYS A 190 12.84 -14.95 -11.83
C LYS A 190 12.79 -13.46 -11.49
N VAL A 191 11.60 -12.89 -11.56
CA VAL A 191 11.34 -11.51 -11.18
C VAL A 191 11.43 -11.38 -9.66
N TRP A 192 12.19 -10.39 -9.19
CA TRP A 192 12.36 -10.16 -7.76
C TRP A 192 11.09 -9.58 -7.12
N GLY A 193 10.93 -9.78 -5.81
CA GLY A 193 9.82 -9.22 -5.03
C GLY A 193 8.59 -10.12 -5.01
N ASN A 194 7.57 -9.70 -4.25
CA ASN A 194 6.34 -10.46 -4.05
C ASN A 194 5.14 -9.58 -4.43
N GLY A 195 4.10 -10.16 -5.04
CA GLY A 195 2.89 -9.40 -5.35
C GLY A 195 3.00 -8.50 -6.59
N ASN A 196 4.08 -8.61 -7.39
CA ASN A 196 4.15 -7.91 -8.67
C ASN A 196 2.96 -8.32 -9.55
N THR A 197 2.09 -7.37 -9.88
CA THR A 197 0.78 -7.64 -10.49
C THR A 197 0.52 -6.67 -11.63
N GLN A 198 -0.04 -7.19 -12.73
CA GLN A 198 -0.68 -6.38 -13.76
C GLN A 198 -2.20 -6.59 -13.73
N ILE A 199 -2.96 -5.52 -13.90
CA ILE A 199 -4.41 -5.55 -14.05
C ILE A 199 -4.82 -4.60 -15.18
N ASP A 200 -5.55 -5.09 -16.16
CA ASP A 200 -6.03 -4.28 -17.29
C ASP A 200 -7.50 -3.90 -17.10
N ILE A 201 -7.78 -2.60 -17.06
CA ILE A 201 -9.13 -2.05 -17.02
C ILE A 201 -9.65 -1.96 -18.45
N LEU A 202 -10.76 -2.63 -18.76
CA LEU A 202 -11.33 -2.61 -20.11
C LEU A 202 -12.38 -1.50 -20.29
N ALA A 203 -12.42 -0.94 -21.49
CA ALA A 203 -13.44 -0.01 -21.97
C ALA A 203 -14.66 -0.76 -22.56
N ALA A 204 -15.74 -0.03 -22.84
CA ALA A 204 -16.98 -0.57 -23.38
C ALA A 204 -16.82 -1.34 -24.70
N ASP A 205 -15.83 -0.98 -25.53
CA ASP A 205 -15.52 -1.65 -26.80
C ASP A 205 -14.59 -2.88 -26.64
N GLY A 206 -14.22 -3.22 -25.40
CA GLY A 206 -13.32 -4.32 -25.08
C GLY A 206 -11.83 -3.99 -25.21
N SER A 207 -11.46 -2.76 -25.60
CA SER A 207 -10.07 -2.31 -25.56
C SER A 207 -9.59 -2.04 -24.13
N ILE A 208 -8.28 -1.93 -23.94
CA ILE A 208 -7.70 -1.59 -22.64
C ILE A 208 -7.80 -0.06 -22.46
N ALA A 209 -8.63 0.37 -21.51
CA ALA A 209 -8.68 1.77 -21.10
C ALA A 209 -7.40 2.14 -20.34
N GLN A 210 -6.99 1.29 -19.38
CA GLN A 210 -5.80 1.55 -18.58
C GLN A 210 -5.20 0.26 -18.01
N THR A 211 -3.88 0.14 -18.08
CA THR A 211 -3.16 -0.91 -17.35
C THR A 211 -2.68 -0.41 -15.99
N LEU A 212 -2.89 -1.20 -14.94
CA LEU A 212 -2.36 -0.97 -13.60
C LEU A 212 -1.20 -1.92 -13.34
N PHE A 213 -0.06 -1.38 -12.96
CA PHE A 213 1.09 -2.13 -12.45
C PHE A 213 1.22 -1.95 -10.95
N PHE A 214 1.35 -3.03 -10.20
CA PHE A 214 1.63 -3.03 -8.77
C PHE A 214 3.01 -3.63 -8.58
N ILE A 215 3.98 -2.84 -8.09
CA ILE A 215 5.39 -3.23 -8.01
C ILE A 215 5.84 -3.25 -6.55
N ASP A 216 6.49 -4.35 -6.14
CA ASP A 216 7.14 -4.46 -4.84
C ASP A 216 8.40 -3.59 -4.80
N SER A 217 8.36 -2.46 -4.11
CA SER A 217 9.51 -1.57 -3.93
C SER A 217 10.50 -2.05 -2.86
N GLY A 218 10.22 -3.16 -2.18
CA GLY A 218 11.04 -3.70 -1.11
C GLY A 218 10.83 -3.02 0.24
N ASN A 219 11.84 -3.15 1.12
CA ASN A 219 11.84 -2.59 2.48
C ASN A 219 13.20 -1.92 2.73
N GLU A 220 14.20 -2.73 3.09
CA GLU A 220 15.57 -2.31 3.34
C GLU A 220 16.47 -2.96 2.30
N ILE A 221 17.45 -2.20 1.80
CA ILE A 221 18.46 -2.70 0.88
C ILE A 221 19.24 -3.86 1.52
N SER A 222 19.64 -4.85 0.71
CA SER A 222 20.50 -5.93 1.19
C SER A 222 21.90 -5.42 1.56
N ASP A 223 22.58 -6.15 2.46
CA ASP A 223 23.97 -5.85 2.82
C ASP A 223 24.91 -5.93 1.62
N GLU A 224 24.66 -6.88 0.72
CA GLU A 224 25.41 -7.06 -0.52
C GLU A 224 25.24 -5.87 -1.47
N ASP A 225 23.99 -5.45 -1.71
CA ASP A 225 23.68 -4.32 -2.58
C ASP A 225 24.19 -3.00 -1.96
N ALA A 226 24.01 -2.80 -0.66
CA ALA A 226 24.50 -1.61 0.05
C ALA A 226 26.01 -1.44 -0.15
N LYS A 227 26.77 -2.54 0.00
CA LYS A 227 28.20 -2.57 -0.26
C LYS A 227 28.53 -2.34 -1.73
N ALA A 228 27.79 -2.97 -2.65
CA ALA A 228 28.03 -2.86 -4.08
C ALA A 228 27.84 -1.42 -4.60
N PHE A 229 26.86 -0.70 -4.07
CA PHE A 229 26.55 0.67 -4.48
C PHE A 229 27.18 1.76 -3.60
N GLY A 230 27.87 1.37 -2.52
CA GLY A 230 28.50 2.33 -1.60
C GLY A 230 27.48 3.16 -0.82
N VAL A 231 26.33 2.58 -0.48
CA VAL A 231 25.29 3.23 0.33
C VAL A 231 25.24 2.64 1.73
N GLU A 232 24.62 3.36 2.66
CA GLU A 232 24.52 2.92 4.06
C GLU A 232 23.62 1.69 4.19
N LYS A 233 24.02 0.72 5.02
CA LYS A 233 23.11 -0.34 5.49
C LYS A 233 21.89 0.28 6.17
N GLY A 234 20.71 -0.30 6.06
CA GLY A 234 19.50 0.37 6.54
C GLY A 234 18.85 1.32 5.55
N SER A 235 19.47 1.60 4.40
CA SER A 235 18.84 2.43 3.37
C SER A 235 17.60 1.74 2.78
N TYR A 236 16.64 2.52 2.30
CA TYR A 236 15.48 1.97 1.61
C TYR A 236 15.87 1.19 0.36
N ASP A 237 15.15 0.10 0.13
CA ASP A 237 15.36 -0.77 -1.02
C ASP A 237 14.82 -0.18 -2.33
N TYR A 238 15.25 -0.72 -3.46
CA TYR A 238 14.95 -0.21 -4.79
C TYR A 238 14.31 -1.28 -5.67
N VAL A 239 13.52 -0.86 -6.66
CA VAL A 239 12.94 -1.76 -7.67
C VAL A 239 14.06 -2.38 -8.51
N LYS A 240 14.13 -3.72 -8.53
CA LYS A 240 15.26 -4.48 -9.05
C LYS A 240 15.27 -4.56 -10.59
N PRO A 241 16.45 -4.79 -11.21
CA PRO A 241 16.55 -4.94 -12.66
C PRO A 241 15.59 -5.97 -13.27
N SER A 242 15.35 -7.11 -12.62
CA SER A 242 14.42 -8.13 -13.13
C SER A 242 12.96 -7.68 -13.08
N GLN A 243 12.57 -6.83 -12.12
CA GLN A 243 11.25 -6.19 -12.10
C GLN A 243 11.11 -5.15 -13.20
N ILE A 244 12.14 -4.31 -13.40
CA ILE A 244 12.15 -3.31 -14.47
C ILE A 244 12.03 -3.99 -15.84
N LYS A 245 12.82 -5.05 -16.06
CA LYS A 245 12.77 -5.84 -17.29
C LYS A 245 11.39 -6.46 -17.52
N TRP A 246 10.81 -7.10 -16.51
CA TRP A 246 9.46 -7.64 -16.60
C TRP A 246 8.43 -6.56 -16.92
N TYR A 247 8.47 -5.42 -16.22
CA TYR A 247 7.60 -4.28 -16.50
C TYR A 247 7.76 -3.79 -17.95
N SER A 248 8.98 -3.58 -18.44
CA SER A 248 9.21 -3.14 -19.82
C SER A 248 8.71 -4.16 -20.84
N GLU A 249 8.92 -5.46 -20.59
CA GLU A 249 8.37 -6.54 -21.42
C GLU A 249 6.84 -6.52 -21.42
N ARG A 250 6.19 -6.27 -20.28
CA ARG A 250 4.74 -6.14 -20.19
C ARG A 250 4.22 -4.95 -20.98
N VAL A 251 4.83 -3.78 -20.78
CA VAL A 251 4.48 -2.55 -21.52
C VAL A 251 4.63 -2.73 -23.03
N ALA A 252 5.68 -3.43 -23.48
CA ALA A 252 5.91 -3.67 -24.91
C ALA A 252 4.83 -4.55 -25.58
N THR A 253 4.01 -5.28 -24.80
CA THR A 253 2.87 -6.04 -25.34
C THR A 253 1.57 -5.25 -25.41
N LEU A 254 1.52 -4.06 -24.79
CA LEU A 254 0.31 -3.26 -24.77
C LEU A 254 0.06 -2.65 -26.17
N PRO A 255 -1.21 -2.53 -26.60
CA PRO A 255 -1.54 -1.78 -27.80
C PRO A 255 -0.98 -0.36 -27.75
N GLU A 256 -0.57 0.17 -28.91
CA GLU A 256 -0.06 1.54 -29.01
C GLU A 256 -1.08 2.56 -28.45
N GLY A 257 -0.59 3.50 -27.66
CA GLY A 257 -1.44 4.52 -27.03
C GLY A 257 -2.09 4.09 -25.71
N THR A 258 -2.01 2.82 -25.31
CA THR A 258 -2.48 2.35 -24.00
C THR A 258 -1.76 3.12 -22.90
N ARG A 259 -2.53 3.69 -21.97
CA ARG A 259 -2.00 4.38 -20.79
C ARG A 259 -1.89 3.42 -19.62
N SER A 260 -0.87 3.59 -18.80
CA SER A 260 -0.74 2.82 -17.56
C SER A 260 -0.48 3.69 -16.33
N THR A 261 -0.83 3.13 -15.17
CA THR A 261 -0.50 3.65 -13.84
C THR A 261 0.29 2.63 -13.07
N MET A 262 1.35 3.07 -12.41
CA MET A 262 2.13 2.24 -11.51
C MET A 262 1.83 2.60 -10.06
N PHE A 263 1.51 1.61 -9.24
CA PHE A 263 1.50 1.70 -7.79
C PHE A 263 2.76 1.02 -7.26
N LEU A 264 3.42 1.68 -6.33
CA LEU A 264 4.52 1.18 -5.53
C LEU A 264 4.47 1.89 -4.17
N HIS A 265 5.24 1.48 -3.18
CA HIS A 265 5.16 2.13 -1.87
C HIS A 265 6.26 3.19 -1.67
N ILE A 266 7.53 2.77 -1.78
CA ILE A 266 8.69 3.64 -1.54
C ILE A 266 8.96 4.48 -2.80
N PRO A 267 8.94 5.82 -2.72
CA PRO A 267 9.21 6.69 -3.87
C PRO A 267 10.61 6.43 -4.45
N PHE A 268 10.75 6.42 -5.78
CA PHE A 268 12.07 6.36 -6.42
C PHE A 268 12.74 7.75 -6.47
N PRO A 269 14.07 7.83 -6.68
CA PRO A 269 14.83 9.09 -6.55
C PRO A 269 14.27 10.29 -7.31
N GLU A 270 13.67 10.08 -8.48
CA GLU A 270 13.12 11.14 -9.32
C GLU A 270 11.91 11.87 -8.70
N TYR A 271 11.30 11.34 -7.63
CA TYR A 271 10.36 12.13 -6.81
C TYR A 271 11.08 13.31 -6.13
N ALA A 272 12.32 13.10 -5.65
CA ALA A 272 13.13 14.16 -5.07
C ALA A 272 13.59 15.15 -6.14
N ASP A 273 13.98 14.65 -7.33
CA ASP A 273 14.37 15.50 -8.46
C ASP A 273 13.21 16.38 -8.93
N ALA A 274 12.01 15.81 -9.06
CA ALA A 274 10.79 16.54 -9.37
C ALA A 274 10.48 17.61 -8.32
N LEU A 275 10.67 17.27 -7.04
CA LEU A 275 10.43 18.20 -5.93
C LEU A 275 11.43 19.37 -5.88
N ASN A 276 12.65 19.14 -6.36
CA ASN A 276 13.71 20.15 -6.47
C ASN A 276 13.51 21.07 -7.69
N ASP A 277 13.00 20.51 -8.80
CA ASP A 277 12.81 21.24 -10.05
C ASP A 277 11.49 22.02 -10.11
N VAL A 278 10.48 21.63 -9.32
CA VAL A 278 9.15 22.27 -9.36
C VAL A 278 9.20 23.74 -8.90
N PRO A 279 8.59 24.67 -9.64
CA PRO A 279 8.56 26.08 -9.25
C PRO A 279 7.86 26.31 -7.89
N ARG A 280 8.41 27.24 -7.12
CA ARG A 280 7.90 27.63 -5.80
C ARG A 280 7.71 29.12 -5.69
N LYS A 281 6.74 29.50 -4.87
CA LYS A 281 6.54 30.89 -4.42
C LYS A 281 7.57 31.23 -3.35
N VAL A 282 7.64 32.52 -3.01
CA VAL A 282 8.55 33.06 -1.98
C VAL A 282 8.33 32.40 -0.61
N ASP A 283 7.10 31.97 -0.30
CA ASP A 283 6.76 31.29 0.95
C ASP A 283 7.12 29.79 0.97
N GLY A 284 7.73 29.28 -0.11
CA GLY A 284 8.14 27.88 -0.26
C GLY A 284 7.03 26.93 -0.74
N THR A 285 5.77 27.39 -0.85
CA THR A 285 4.69 26.60 -1.44
C THR A 285 4.85 26.47 -2.95
N PHE A 286 4.22 25.46 -3.56
CA PHE A 286 4.27 25.31 -5.01
C PHE A 286 3.61 26.47 -5.73
N ASP A 287 4.21 26.88 -6.84
CA ASP A 287 3.57 27.78 -7.79
C ASP A 287 2.84 26.98 -8.87
N TYR A 288 1.54 26.74 -8.66
CA TYR A 288 0.68 26.00 -9.59
C TYR A 288 0.48 26.70 -10.95
N GLY A 289 0.82 28.00 -11.06
CA GLY A 289 0.72 28.74 -12.32
C GLY A 289 2.01 28.70 -13.15
N ALA A 290 3.11 28.20 -12.57
CA ALA A 290 4.42 28.19 -13.19
C ALA A 290 4.84 26.79 -13.68
N VAL A 291 5.74 26.80 -14.65
CA VAL A 291 6.38 25.59 -15.19
C VAL A 291 7.88 25.85 -15.20
N SER A 292 8.68 24.88 -14.75
CA SER A 292 10.15 24.98 -14.79
C SER A 292 10.65 24.96 -16.24
N GLU A 293 11.92 25.30 -16.44
CA GLU A 293 12.58 25.19 -17.75
C GLU A 293 12.58 23.75 -18.27
N ASN A 294 12.57 22.76 -17.37
CA ASN A 294 12.51 21.34 -17.70
C ASN A 294 11.07 20.82 -17.91
N GLY A 295 10.06 21.71 -17.90
CA GLY A 295 8.66 21.35 -18.09
C GLY A 295 7.95 20.83 -16.83
N THR A 296 8.57 20.93 -15.66
CA THR A 296 8.02 20.42 -14.39
C THR A 296 6.99 21.37 -13.83
N LYS A 297 5.87 20.84 -13.35
CA LYS A 297 4.81 21.64 -12.73
C LYS A 297 4.07 20.87 -11.63
N ALA A 298 3.71 21.57 -10.56
CA ALA A 298 2.82 21.03 -9.55
C ALA A 298 1.38 21.02 -10.06
N LEU A 299 0.65 19.94 -9.79
CA LEU A 299 -0.78 19.84 -10.05
C LEU A 299 -1.59 19.99 -8.76
N PHE A 300 -1.05 19.53 -7.64
CA PHE A 300 -1.78 19.44 -6.38
C PHE A 300 -0.83 19.24 -5.19
N GLY A 301 -1.33 19.55 -3.98
CA GLY A 301 -0.74 19.16 -2.71
C GLY A 301 0.50 19.96 -2.28
N GLY A 302 1.24 19.42 -1.32
CA GLY A 302 2.44 20.02 -0.76
C GLY A 302 3.47 18.97 -0.39
N ALA A 303 4.71 19.42 -0.24
CA ALA A 303 5.77 18.63 0.36
C ALA A 303 6.09 19.19 1.75
N LEU A 304 5.63 18.50 2.79
CA LEU A 304 5.81 18.90 4.18
C LEU A 304 6.98 18.14 4.85
N GLU A 305 7.51 17.13 4.17
CA GLU A 305 8.74 16.44 4.51
C GLU A 305 9.60 16.16 3.26
N GLY A 306 10.82 15.66 3.49
CA GLY A 306 11.68 15.23 2.39
C GLY A 306 11.12 13.99 1.70
N VAL A 307 11.67 13.65 0.54
CA VAL A 307 11.35 12.40 -0.16
C VAL A 307 12.25 11.30 0.39
N ALA A 308 11.65 10.28 1.00
CA ALA A 308 12.36 9.12 1.55
C ALA A 308 12.61 8.04 0.48
N SER A 309 13.35 8.41 -0.56
CA SER A 309 13.70 7.49 -1.65
C SER A 309 14.98 6.70 -1.37
N PRO A 310 15.21 5.59 -2.10
CA PRO A 310 16.49 4.88 -2.11
C PRO A 310 17.65 5.80 -2.49
N LYS A 311 18.85 5.47 -2.02
CA LYS A 311 20.08 6.20 -2.37
C LYS A 311 20.68 5.77 -3.72
N TYR A 312 20.26 4.61 -4.20
CA TYR A 312 20.63 4.10 -5.51
C TYR A 312 19.49 4.30 -6.50
N ASN A 313 19.79 4.86 -7.68
CA ASN A 313 18.85 4.94 -8.78
C ASN A 313 18.97 3.69 -9.66
N SER A 314 17.88 2.94 -9.77
CA SER A 314 17.83 1.68 -10.52
C SER A 314 17.56 1.82 -12.01
N GLY A 315 17.24 3.03 -12.50
CA GLY A 315 16.81 3.27 -13.88
C GLY A 315 15.34 2.94 -14.13
N LEU A 316 14.52 2.75 -13.09
CA LEU A 316 13.08 2.52 -13.24
C LEU A 316 12.39 3.67 -13.99
N PHE A 317 12.73 4.92 -13.66
CA PHE A 317 12.11 6.06 -14.31
C PHE A 317 12.51 6.17 -15.79
N ASP A 318 13.76 5.87 -16.13
CA ASP A 318 14.21 5.81 -17.52
C ASP A 318 13.42 4.75 -18.30
N ALA A 319 13.20 3.56 -17.73
CA ALA A 319 12.37 2.52 -18.35
C ALA A 319 10.90 2.95 -18.51
N ILE A 320 10.36 3.73 -17.56
CA ILE A 320 9.02 4.34 -17.67
C ILE A 320 8.97 5.31 -18.85
N LEU A 321 9.97 6.17 -18.99
CA LEU A 321 10.06 7.15 -20.09
C LEU A 321 10.22 6.46 -21.45
N GLU A 322 11.08 5.44 -21.53
CA GLU A 322 11.31 4.66 -22.76
C GLU A 322 10.05 3.90 -23.19
N GLY A 323 9.35 3.26 -22.25
CA GLY A 323 8.12 2.53 -22.54
C GLY A 323 6.95 3.44 -22.93
N GLY A 324 6.93 4.69 -22.47
CA GLY A 324 5.97 5.71 -22.88
C GLY A 324 4.51 5.50 -22.45
N SER A 325 4.12 4.30 -22.02
CA SER A 325 2.74 3.97 -21.60
C SER A 325 2.38 4.54 -20.22
N THR A 326 3.30 4.44 -19.24
CA THR A 326 3.02 4.86 -17.86
C THR A 326 2.97 6.38 -17.75
N LYS A 327 1.79 6.91 -17.41
CA LYS A 327 1.55 8.37 -17.27
C LYS A 327 1.42 8.81 -15.83
N THR A 328 1.22 7.88 -14.90
CA THR A 328 1.12 8.17 -13.47
C THR A 328 1.84 7.11 -12.67
N VAL A 329 2.63 7.53 -11.69
CA VAL A 329 3.18 6.67 -10.66
C VAL A 329 2.66 7.16 -9.32
N VAL A 330 2.12 6.25 -8.51
CA VAL A 330 1.54 6.52 -7.21
C VAL A 330 2.39 5.83 -6.14
N CYS A 331 2.79 6.59 -5.12
CA CYS A 331 3.51 6.11 -3.94
C CYS A 331 2.82 6.49 -2.62
N GLY A 332 3.32 5.93 -1.52
CA GLY A 332 2.94 6.27 -0.15
C GLY A 332 4.16 6.71 0.65
N HIS A 333 4.37 6.12 1.82
CA HIS A 333 5.61 6.10 2.60
C HIS A 333 5.96 7.41 3.33
N ASP A 334 5.96 8.54 2.63
CA ASP A 334 6.10 9.86 3.25
C ASP A 334 4.72 10.37 3.68
N HIS A 335 4.37 10.14 4.95
CA HIS A 335 3.02 10.28 5.47
C HIS A 335 2.44 11.70 5.43
N ILE A 336 3.26 12.73 5.19
CA ILE A 336 2.82 14.13 5.16
C ILE A 336 3.09 14.83 3.84
N ASN A 337 3.55 14.09 2.83
CA ASN A 337 3.54 14.52 1.44
C ASN A 337 2.23 14.06 0.78
N ASP A 338 1.63 14.94 -0.01
CA ASP A 338 0.42 14.65 -0.80
C ASP A 338 0.48 15.27 -2.21
N PHE A 339 1.71 15.59 -2.64
CA PHE A 339 1.90 16.31 -3.88
C PHE A 339 1.72 15.46 -5.12
N ARG A 340 1.31 16.13 -6.20
CA ARG A 340 1.34 15.59 -7.57
C ARG A 340 2.15 16.53 -8.44
N ILE A 341 3.23 16.04 -9.01
CA ILE A 341 4.12 16.82 -9.88
C ILE A 341 4.21 16.12 -11.22
N VAL A 342 3.99 16.85 -12.31
CA VAL A 342 4.35 16.37 -13.64
C VAL A 342 5.84 16.60 -13.80
N TYR A 343 6.60 15.52 -13.99
CA TYR A 343 8.03 15.53 -14.22
C TYR A 343 8.34 14.73 -15.48
N LYS A 344 8.98 15.36 -16.47
CA LYS A 344 9.27 14.77 -17.80
C LYS A 344 8.07 14.05 -18.45
N GLY A 345 6.86 14.61 -18.29
CA GLY A 345 5.63 14.09 -18.89
C GLY A 345 4.94 12.95 -18.10
N VAL A 346 5.45 12.58 -16.93
CA VAL A 346 4.86 11.58 -16.03
C VAL A 346 4.40 12.26 -14.74
N THR A 347 3.20 11.95 -14.25
CA THR A 347 2.71 12.44 -12.96
C THR A 347 3.24 11.56 -11.83
N LEU A 348 4.16 12.10 -11.02
CA LEU A 348 4.63 11.50 -9.78
C LEU A 348 3.72 11.95 -8.64
N CYS A 349 3.05 11.01 -7.98
CA CYS A 349 1.93 11.25 -7.09
C CYS A 349 2.15 10.57 -5.73
N TYR A 350 2.18 11.35 -4.65
CA TYR A 350 1.91 10.80 -3.34
C TYR A 350 0.40 10.57 -3.19
N ASN A 351 0.01 9.35 -2.82
CA ASN A 351 -1.34 9.10 -2.39
C ASN A 351 -1.58 9.76 -1.02
N ARG A 352 -2.79 10.28 -0.82
CA ARG A 352 -3.22 10.85 0.46
C ARG A 352 -3.05 9.83 1.59
N ALA A 353 -2.20 10.15 2.57
CA ALA A 353 -2.03 9.31 3.76
C ALA A 353 -3.37 9.09 4.49
N SER A 354 -3.65 7.84 4.82
CA SER A 354 -4.95 7.43 5.36
C SER A 354 -4.91 7.16 6.87
N GLY A 355 -3.76 6.76 7.38
CA GLY A 355 -3.57 6.36 8.76
C GLY A 355 -3.66 7.50 9.77
N TYR A 356 -4.40 7.25 10.85
CA TYR A 356 -4.28 8.01 12.09
C TYR A 356 -3.19 7.40 12.99
N SER A 357 -2.83 6.13 12.78
CA SER A 357 -1.79 5.45 13.55
C SER A 357 -0.37 5.90 13.19
N SER A 358 -0.16 6.33 11.94
CA SER A 358 1.08 6.92 11.46
C SER A 358 1.29 8.33 12.04
N TYR A 359 2.53 8.83 11.98
CA TYR A 359 2.77 10.25 12.19
C TYR A 359 2.10 11.04 11.06
N ASN A 360 1.77 12.30 11.34
CA ASN A 360 1.13 13.19 10.39
C ASN A 360 1.52 14.65 10.59
N ALA A 361 1.06 15.51 9.69
CA ALA A 361 1.47 16.91 9.62
C ALA A 361 1.15 17.64 10.93
N TYR A 362 0.03 17.32 11.58
CA TYR A 362 -0.32 17.88 12.88
C TYR A 362 0.64 17.42 13.98
N SER A 363 0.85 16.11 14.14
CA SER A 363 1.75 15.52 15.15
C SER A 363 3.22 15.95 15.00
N LYS A 364 3.62 16.38 13.79
CA LYS A 364 4.96 16.91 13.48
C LYS A 364 5.02 18.45 13.53
N ASN A 365 3.95 19.12 13.96
CA ASN A 365 3.82 20.59 14.00
C ASN A 365 4.03 21.28 12.63
N LYS A 366 3.64 20.61 11.55
CA LYS A 366 3.71 21.10 10.16
C LYS A 366 2.37 21.62 9.62
N ALA A 367 1.25 21.26 10.26
CA ALA A 367 -0.07 21.76 9.93
C ALA A 367 -0.92 21.97 11.19
N ARG A 368 -1.95 22.83 11.10
CA ARG A 368 -2.91 23.05 12.19
C ARG A 368 -4.06 22.03 12.19
N GLU A 369 -4.26 21.31 11.09
CA GLU A 369 -5.40 20.40 10.91
C GLU A 369 -4.93 19.02 10.43
N LEU A 370 -5.74 18.00 10.69
CA LEU A 370 -5.46 16.63 10.27
C LEU A 370 -5.68 16.49 8.77
N GLY A 371 -4.67 15.98 8.06
CA GLY A 371 -4.68 15.82 6.60
C GLY A 371 -5.07 14.42 6.12
N GLN A 372 -5.49 13.52 7.02
CA GLN A 372 -5.82 12.13 6.67
C GLN A 372 -7.02 12.01 5.73
N GLY A 373 -6.96 11.03 4.84
CA GLY A 373 -8.11 10.60 4.05
C GLY A 373 -7.76 9.58 2.98
N ALA A 374 -8.15 9.83 1.74
CA ALA A 374 -7.95 8.91 0.61
C ALA A 374 -7.90 9.67 -0.71
N THR A 375 -7.55 8.99 -1.80
CA THR A 375 -7.64 9.54 -3.15
C THR A 375 -8.57 8.68 -4.00
N VAL A 376 -9.45 9.32 -4.76
CA VAL A 376 -10.24 8.68 -5.81
C VAL A 376 -9.59 8.94 -7.15
N TYR A 377 -9.34 7.88 -7.92
CA TYR A 377 -8.86 7.91 -9.29
C TYR A 377 -10.01 7.47 -10.20
N THR A 378 -10.44 8.35 -11.08
CA THR A 378 -11.51 8.06 -12.05
C THR A 378 -10.87 7.84 -13.41
N VAL A 379 -11.00 6.62 -13.91
CA VAL A 379 -10.49 6.19 -15.21
C VAL A 379 -11.56 6.40 -16.25
N ASN A 380 -11.28 7.28 -17.20
CA ASN A 380 -12.16 7.56 -18.32
C ASN A 380 -11.96 6.52 -19.45
N ALA A 381 -12.91 6.45 -20.38
CA ALA A 381 -12.86 5.51 -21.50
C ALA A 381 -11.63 5.70 -22.42
N ASP A 382 -11.06 6.92 -22.48
CA ASP A 382 -9.83 7.22 -23.23
C ASP A 382 -8.55 6.89 -22.45
N GLY A 383 -8.68 6.26 -21.27
CA GLY A 383 -7.59 5.94 -20.38
C GLY A 383 -7.02 7.11 -19.58
N SER A 384 -7.57 8.32 -19.70
CA SER A 384 -7.19 9.43 -18.82
C SER A 384 -7.64 9.17 -17.39
N ILE A 385 -6.91 9.75 -16.43
CA ILE A 385 -7.22 9.64 -15.01
C ILE A 385 -7.48 11.02 -14.44
N GLU A 386 -8.59 11.14 -13.74
CA GLU A 386 -8.92 12.29 -12.91
C GLU A 386 -8.72 11.93 -11.44
N PHE A 387 -8.22 12.89 -10.65
CA PHE A 387 -7.91 12.70 -9.24
C PHE A 387 -8.84 13.53 -8.39
N THR A 388 -9.42 12.93 -7.35
CA THR A 388 -10.20 13.65 -6.33
C THR A 388 -9.68 13.27 -4.94
N ASP A 389 -9.20 14.25 -4.19
CA ASP A 389 -8.75 14.05 -2.82
C ASP A 389 -9.92 14.06 -1.84
N ILE A 390 -9.84 13.15 -0.88
CA ILE A 390 -10.73 13.08 0.25
C ILE A 390 -9.95 13.49 1.48
N LEU A 391 -10.41 14.54 2.14
CA LEU A 391 -9.99 14.89 3.49
C LEU A 391 -11.08 14.46 4.48
N ASN A 392 -10.74 13.56 5.39
CA ASN A 392 -11.70 13.04 6.37
C ASN A 392 -12.31 14.17 7.22
N ARG A 393 -11.53 15.22 7.52
CA ARG A 393 -12.02 16.39 8.27
C ARG A 393 -13.11 17.19 7.54
N GLU A 394 -13.20 17.07 6.22
CA GLU A 394 -14.21 17.74 5.39
C GLU A 394 -15.49 16.90 5.27
N ARG A 395 -15.40 15.60 5.54
CA ARG A 395 -16.52 14.64 5.42
C ARG A 395 -17.10 14.22 6.76
N PHE A 396 -16.30 14.19 7.81
CA PHE A 396 -16.65 13.59 9.10
C PHE A 396 -16.26 14.47 10.27
N ASP A 397 -16.94 14.30 11.40
CA ASP A 397 -16.49 14.85 12.68
C ASP A 397 -15.26 14.06 13.18
N VAL A 398 -14.08 14.65 12.97
CA VAL A 398 -12.79 14.10 13.40
C VAL A 398 -12.32 14.64 14.77
N SER A 399 -13.17 15.33 15.53
CA SER A 399 -12.79 15.99 16.78
C SER A 399 -12.20 15.03 17.83
N GLU A 400 -12.76 13.82 17.96
CA GLU A 400 -12.25 12.79 18.87
C GLU A 400 -10.89 12.24 18.43
N ALA A 401 -10.67 12.08 17.12
CA ALA A 401 -9.36 11.69 16.60
C ALA A 401 -8.32 12.77 16.88
N TYR A 402 -8.71 14.03 16.74
CA TYR A 402 -7.87 15.20 16.99
C TYR A 402 -7.41 15.28 18.45
N LYS A 403 -8.26 14.94 19.42
CA LYS A 403 -7.90 14.88 20.86
C LYS A 403 -6.77 13.88 21.15
N LEU A 404 -6.51 12.90 20.28
CA LEU A 404 -5.42 11.92 20.47
C LEU A 404 -4.03 12.43 20.08
N TYR A 405 -3.91 13.67 19.57
CA TYR A 405 -2.64 14.29 19.20
C TYR A 405 -2.33 15.57 20.00
N LYS A 406 -3.24 15.98 20.89
CA LYS A 406 -2.98 16.99 21.92
C LYS A 406 -2.47 16.30 23.17
#